data_AF-A0A3B7L376-F1
#
_entry.id   AF-A0A3B7L376-F1
#
_cell.length_a   1.000
_cell.length_b   1.000
_cell.length_c   1.000
_cell.angle_alpha   90.00
_cell.angle_beta   90.00
_cell.angle_gamma   90.00
#
_symmetry.space_group_name_H-M   'P 1'
#
loop_
_entity.id
_entity.type
_entity.pdbx_description
1 polymer ?
#
loop_
_entity_poly.entity_id
_entity_poly.type
_entity_poly.pdbx_seq_one_letter_code
_entity_poly.pdbx_strand_id
1 'polypeptide(L)'
;MRQYAALQEKSLYIAAGHSDTDPGAVGHGHTEADIVLEFRDLLADYLRRRVIFDKDGAPGQNLPLREAIGAAKAHDLAVEFHCNAFTDPAATGVETLSHRQHYPLGNALCQAIADTLGIANRGAKGEASGQHSRLAFIAQGGGLIVELFFITNKSDLAKYIANRRRVVAAVGDVLVAAVCQGEAPTAYAA
;
A
#
# COMPACT_ATOMS: atom_id res chain seq x y z
N MET A 1 3.91 18.71 -16.94
CA MET A 1 4.27 18.10 -15.64
C MET A 1 3.90 18.95 -14.40
N ARG A 2 3.09 20.02 -14.51
CA ARG A 2 2.67 20.86 -13.36
C ARG A 2 1.21 20.64 -12.91
N GLN A 3 0.49 19.68 -13.49
CA GLN A 3 -0.98 19.68 -13.43
C GLN A 3 -1.58 18.98 -12.19
N TYR A 4 -0.95 17.94 -11.64
CA TYR A 4 -1.56 17.14 -10.56
C TYR A 4 -1.45 17.78 -9.17
N ALA A 5 -0.33 18.44 -8.83
CA ALA A 5 -0.16 19.07 -7.52
C ALA A 5 -1.15 20.23 -7.27
N ALA A 6 -1.61 20.92 -8.32
CA ALA A 6 -2.62 21.98 -8.22
C ALA A 6 -4.04 21.44 -7.97
N LEU A 7 -4.26 20.13 -8.12
CA LEU A 7 -5.56 19.46 -7.98
C LEU A 7 -5.63 18.57 -6.75
N GLN A 8 -4.57 18.52 -5.93
CA GLN A 8 -4.53 17.67 -4.75
C GLN A 8 -5.33 18.30 -3.59
N GLU A 9 -6.31 17.57 -3.09
CA GLU A 9 -7.18 18.00 -1.99
C GLU A 9 -6.92 17.29 -0.67
N LYS A 10 -6.30 16.12 -0.74
CA LYS A 10 -6.01 15.28 0.42
C LYS A 10 -4.52 15.11 0.58
N SER A 11 -4.04 15.28 1.79
CA SER A 11 -2.69 14.91 2.18
C SER A 11 -2.53 13.38 2.14
N LEU A 12 -1.34 12.92 1.70
CA LEU A 12 -1.02 11.50 1.54
C LEU A 12 0.18 11.15 2.43
N TYR A 13 0.05 10.07 3.18
CA TYR A 13 1.14 9.43 3.90
C TYR A 13 1.31 7.98 3.46
N ILE A 14 2.54 7.56 3.15
CA ILE A 14 2.87 6.17 2.83
C ILE A 14 3.88 5.60 3.83
N ALA A 15 3.64 4.39 4.30
CA ALA A 15 4.48 3.70 5.28
C ALA A 15 4.80 2.26 4.86
N ALA A 16 5.92 1.75 5.35
CA ALA A 16 6.34 0.36 5.25
C ALA A 16 6.25 -0.27 6.64
N GLY A 17 5.51 -1.37 6.76
CA GLY A 17 5.46 -2.12 8.01
C GLY A 17 6.81 -2.76 8.37
N HIS A 18 6.92 -3.26 9.60
CA HIS A 18 8.08 -4.04 10.08
C HIS A 18 9.40 -3.24 10.14
N SER A 19 10.56 -3.87 10.28
CA SER A 19 11.89 -3.22 10.25
C SER A 19 13.00 -4.28 10.28
N ASP A 20 14.28 -3.88 10.22
CA ASP A 20 15.41 -4.80 10.41
C ASP A 20 15.40 -5.54 11.77
N THR A 21 14.74 -4.96 12.79
CA THR A 21 14.63 -5.56 14.13
C THR A 21 13.40 -6.46 14.31
N ASP A 22 12.40 -6.30 13.44
CA ASP A 22 11.21 -7.13 13.33
C ASP A 22 10.94 -7.35 11.84
N PRO A 23 11.49 -8.42 11.22
CA PRO A 23 11.43 -8.61 9.78
C PRO A 23 10.02 -8.93 9.26
N GLY A 24 9.04 -9.08 10.15
CA GLY A 24 7.71 -9.59 9.82
C GLY A 24 7.76 -11.03 9.33
N ALA A 25 6.90 -11.36 8.36
CA ALA A 25 6.89 -12.67 7.76
C ALA A 25 8.17 -12.94 6.95
N VAL A 26 8.63 -14.19 6.95
CA VAL A 26 9.78 -14.64 6.16
C VAL A 26 9.34 -15.78 5.26
N GLY A 27 9.65 -15.68 3.96
CA GLY A 27 9.25 -16.66 2.96
C GLY A 27 10.22 -16.72 1.80
N HIS A 28 10.61 -17.94 1.40
CA HIS A 28 11.44 -18.21 0.22
C HIS A 28 12.75 -17.40 0.14
N GLY A 29 13.36 -17.08 1.28
CA GLY A 29 14.62 -16.32 1.35
C GLY A 29 14.46 -14.80 1.37
N HIS A 30 13.22 -14.30 1.53
CA HIS A 30 12.92 -12.87 1.64
C HIS A 30 12.21 -12.57 2.96
N THR A 31 12.41 -11.36 3.48
CA THR A 31 11.66 -10.82 4.61
C THR A 31 10.56 -9.88 4.11
N GLU A 32 9.47 -9.77 4.86
CA GLU A 32 8.41 -8.81 4.60
C GLU A 32 8.96 -7.39 4.67
N ALA A 33 9.74 -7.06 5.71
CA ALA A 33 10.35 -5.75 5.90
C ALA A 33 11.12 -5.27 4.65
N ASP A 34 12.01 -6.10 4.09
CA ASP A 34 12.79 -5.74 2.89
C ASP A 34 11.88 -5.42 1.69
N ILE A 35 10.86 -6.25 1.47
CA ILE A 35 9.94 -6.13 0.33
C ILE A 35 9.13 -4.85 0.42
N VAL A 36 8.54 -4.57 1.58
CA VAL A 36 7.63 -3.43 1.75
C VAL A 36 8.38 -2.11 1.83
N LEU A 37 9.60 -2.12 2.36
CA LEU A 37 10.50 -0.97 2.34
C LEU A 37 10.93 -0.61 0.90
N GLU A 38 11.35 -1.60 0.10
CA GLU A 38 11.64 -1.41 -1.33
C GLU A 38 10.41 -0.88 -2.07
N PHE A 39 9.23 -1.48 -1.81
CA PHE A 39 7.98 -1.07 -2.44
C PHE A 39 7.64 0.40 -2.13
N ARG A 40 7.69 0.79 -0.86
CA ARG A 40 7.41 2.15 -0.40
C ARG A 40 8.35 3.16 -1.04
N ASP A 41 9.65 2.86 -1.14
CA ASP A 41 10.62 3.78 -1.76
C ASP A 41 10.43 3.89 -3.28
N LEU A 42 10.14 2.78 -3.96
CA LEU A 42 9.78 2.82 -5.38
C LEU A 42 8.50 3.62 -5.63
N LEU A 43 7.50 3.50 -4.74
CA LEU A 43 6.27 4.26 -4.78
C LEU A 43 6.51 5.74 -4.51
N ALA A 44 7.36 6.09 -3.55
CA ALA A 44 7.78 7.47 -3.30
C ALA A 44 8.40 8.10 -4.56
N ASP A 45 9.26 7.35 -5.25
CA ASP A 45 9.87 7.77 -6.52
C ASP A 45 8.83 7.94 -7.65
N TYR A 46 7.79 7.10 -7.65
CA TYR A 46 6.67 7.25 -8.58
C TYR A 46 5.86 8.52 -8.28
N LEU A 47 5.55 8.77 -7.01
CA LEU A 47 4.67 9.85 -6.58
C LEU A 47 5.32 11.24 -6.60
N ARG A 48 6.64 11.37 -6.42
CA ARG A 48 7.35 12.66 -6.22
C ARG A 48 7.20 13.73 -7.31
N ARG A 49 6.72 13.37 -8.50
CA ARG A 49 6.43 14.32 -9.60
C ARG A 49 4.93 14.44 -9.91
N ARG A 50 4.09 13.80 -9.10
CA ARG A 50 2.64 13.67 -9.32
C ARG A 50 1.87 14.32 -8.18
N VAL A 51 2.22 14.02 -6.93
CA VAL A 51 1.51 14.54 -5.75
C VAL A 51 2.51 14.92 -4.65
N ILE A 52 2.05 15.74 -3.73
CA ILE A 52 2.70 16.02 -2.45
C ILE A 52 2.34 14.88 -1.49
N PHE A 53 3.33 14.32 -0.82
CA PHE A 53 3.12 13.24 0.14
C PHE A 53 4.26 13.22 1.15
N ASP A 54 3.97 12.69 2.32
CA ASP A 54 4.98 12.32 3.31
C ASP A 54 5.17 10.80 3.31
N LYS A 55 6.34 10.37 3.79
CA LYS A 55 6.65 8.96 3.97
C LYS A 55 7.34 8.71 5.29
N ASP A 56 7.25 7.48 5.79
CA ASP A 56 7.91 7.05 7.02
C ASP A 56 9.45 7.02 6.89
N GLY A 57 10.14 8.08 7.28
CA GLY A 57 11.60 8.06 7.31
C GLY A 57 12.28 8.12 5.93
N ALA A 58 13.61 8.01 5.93
CA ALA A 58 14.46 8.20 4.74
C ALA A 58 14.41 6.99 3.77
N PRO A 59 14.92 7.09 2.54
CA PRO A 59 15.09 5.91 1.67
C PRO A 59 15.90 4.81 2.38
N GLY A 60 15.40 3.57 2.35
CA GLY A 60 15.99 2.43 3.05
C GLY A 60 15.81 2.45 4.57
N GLN A 61 14.94 3.32 5.11
CA GLN A 61 14.63 3.40 6.53
C GLN A 61 13.15 3.65 6.74
N ASN A 62 12.55 3.02 7.73
CA ASN A 62 11.20 3.33 8.19
C ASN A 62 11.18 3.78 9.65
N LEU A 63 10.07 4.40 10.06
CA LEU A 63 9.90 4.87 11.42
C LEU A 63 9.36 3.75 12.31
N PRO A 64 9.64 3.78 13.63
CA PRO A 64 8.95 2.92 14.58
C PRO A 64 7.42 3.09 14.47
N LEU A 65 6.66 1.99 14.65
CA LEU A 65 5.19 1.97 14.51
C LEU A 65 4.48 3.14 15.23
N ARG A 66 4.94 3.51 16.43
CA ARG A 66 4.34 4.63 17.19
C ARG A 66 4.45 5.97 16.46
N GLU A 67 5.58 6.23 15.81
CA GLU A 67 5.79 7.46 15.03
C GLU A 67 5.01 7.40 13.72
N ALA A 68 4.99 6.23 13.05
CA ALA A 68 4.19 6.01 11.86
C ALA A 68 2.68 6.23 12.11
N ILE A 69 2.16 5.76 13.25
CA ILE A 69 0.78 6.04 13.70
C ILE A 69 0.55 7.54 13.90
N GLY A 70 1.51 8.23 14.52
CA GLY A 70 1.43 9.68 14.74
C GLY A 70 1.34 10.46 13.42
N ALA A 71 2.17 10.10 12.44
CA ALA A 71 2.15 10.68 11.11
C ALA A 71 0.86 10.32 10.35
N ALA A 72 0.40 9.07 10.43
CA ALA A 72 -0.85 8.64 9.79
C ALA A 72 -2.06 9.49 10.23
N LYS A 73 -2.18 9.78 11.53
CA LYS A 73 -3.25 10.65 12.09
C LYS A 73 -3.25 12.07 11.53
N ALA A 74 -2.11 12.56 11.09
CA ALA A 74 -1.94 13.93 10.60
C ALA A 74 -2.32 14.08 9.12
N HIS A 75 -2.69 12.99 8.44
CA HIS A 75 -2.98 12.95 7.02
C HIS A 75 -4.41 12.50 6.73
N ASP A 76 -4.98 13.00 5.62
CA ASP A 76 -6.32 12.63 5.16
C ASP A 76 -6.37 11.19 4.65
N LEU A 77 -5.26 10.72 4.06
CA LEU A 77 -5.06 9.35 3.62
C LEU A 77 -3.68 8.84 4.03
N ALA A 78 -3.67 7.76 4.80
CA ALA A 78 -2.47 7.05 5.23
C ALA A 78 -2.53 5.58 4.80
N VAL A 79 -1.47 5.08 4.15
CA VAL A 79 -1.39 3.70 3.64
C VAL A 79 -0.10 3.03 4.14
N GLU A 80 -0.23 1.88 4.79
CA GLU A 80 0.91 1.06 5.24
C GLU A 80 0.96 -0.26 4.45
N PHE A 81 2.13 -0.58 3.90
CA PHE A 81 2.33 -1.77 3.07
C PHE A 81 2.89 -2.93 3.88
N HIS A 82 2.32 -4.10 3.64
CA HIS A 82 2.62 -5.38 4.29
C HIS A 82 2.68 -6.51 3.26
N CYS A 83 3.16 -7.67 3.69
CA CYS A 83 2.99 -8.92 2.98
C CYS A 83 2.26 -9.92 3.87
N ASN A 84 1.29 -10.61 3.29
CA ASN A 84 0.52 -11.60 4.00
C ASN A 84 1.35 -12.87 4.18
N ALA A 85 0.98 -13.69 5.15
CA ALA A 85 1.57 -14.99 5.36
C ALA A 85 0.54 -15.95 5.92
N PHE A 86 0.59 -17.19 5.47
CA PHE A 86 -0.27 -18.24 5.97
C PHE A 86 0.44 -19.59 5.96
N THR A 87 -0.01 -20.49 6.84
CA THR A 87 0.56 -21.83 7.00
C THR A 87 0.33 -22.72 5.80
N ASP A 88 -0.79 -22.54 5.08
CA ASP A 88 -1.00 -23.15 3.78
C ASP A 88 -0.25 -22.36 2.70
N PRO A 89 0.81 -22.93 2.08
CA PRO A 89 1.59 -22.25 1.05
C PRO A 89 0.81 -22.01 -0.25
N ALA A 90 -0.38 -22.60 -0.42
CA ALA A 90 -1.28 -22.34 -1.54
C ALA A 90 -2.15 -21.09 -1.34
N ALA A 91 -2.22 -20.53 -0.13
CA ALA A 91 -2.92 -19.26 0.12
C ALA A 91 -2.32 -18.17 -0.78
N THR A 92 -3.16 -17.43 -1.49
CA THR A 92 -2.74 -16.46 -2.51
C THR A 92 -3.65 -15.24 -2.47
N GLY A 93 -3.13 -14.13 -2.97
CA GLY A 93 -3.91 -12.95 -3.30
C GLY A 93 -3.56 -11.72 -2.49
N VAL A 94 -4.20 -10.63 -2.89
CA VAL A 94 -4.09 -9.31 -2.26
C VAL A 94 -5.35 -9.01 -1.44
N GLU A 95 -5.16 -8.37 -0.30
CA GLU A 95 -6.24 -7.81 0.53
C GLU A 95 -5.85 -6.47 1.13
N THR A 96 -6.85 -5.71 1.58
CA THR A 96 -6.62 -4.50 2.38
C THR A 96 -7.41 -4.56 3.67
N LEU A 97 -6.85 -4.05 4.75
CA LEU A 97 -7.50 -3.94 6.06
C LEU A 97 -7.70 -2.47 6.41
N SER A 98 -8.93 -2.07 6.77
CA SER A 98 -9.22 -0.67 7.12
C SER A 98 -10.57 -0.51 7.83
N HIS A 99 -10.89 0.72 8.25
CA HIS A 99 -12.26 1.10 8.56
C HIS A 99 -13.13 1.13 7.29
N ARG A 100 -14.44 0.90 7.45
CA ARG A 100 -15.40 0.79 6.32
C ARG A 100 -15.37 1.96 5.33
N GLN A 101 -15.07 3.17 5.80
CA GLN A 101 -14.97 4.36 4.96
C GLN A 101 -13.90 4.24 3.85
N HIS A 102 -12.87 3.41 4.08
CA HIS A 102 -11.76 3.20 3.16
C HIS A 102 -11.95 2.00 2.22
N TYR A 103 -13.02 1.22 2.37
CA TYR A 103 -13.26 0.04 1.53
C TYR A 103 -13.31 0.33 0.02
N PRO A 104 -13.90 1.44 -0.46
CA PRO A 104 -13.86 1.76 -1.88
C PRO A 104 -12.43 1.88 -2.42
N LEU A 105 -11.56 2.60 -1.70
CA LEU A 105 -10.14 2.72 -2.04
C LEU A 105 -9.41 1.38 -1.90
N GLY A 106 -9.66 0.64 -0.81
CA GLY A 106 -9.05 -0.67 -0.58
C GLY A 106 -9.37 -1.68 -1.68
N ASN A 107 -10.62 -1.70 -2.17
CA ASN A 107 -11.01 -2.54 -3.29
C ASN A 107 -10.35 -2.11 -4.61
N ALA A 108 -10.20 -0.81 -4.86
CA ALA A 108 -9.50 -0.30 -6.04
C ALA A 108 -8.01 -0.70 -6.02
N LEU A 109 -7.36 -0.60 -4.86
CA LEU A 109 -5.98 -1.07 -4.66
C LEU A 109 -5.86 -2.58 -4.88
N CYS A 110 -6.74 -3.38 -4.27
CA CYS A 110 -6.77 -4.82 -4.47
C CYS A 110 -6.94 -5.18 -5.96
N GLN A 111 -7.85 -4.52 -6.66
CA GLN A 111 -8.09 -4.78 -8.08
C GLN A 111 -6.85 -4.48 -8.92
N ALA A 112 -6.24 -3.30 -8.73
CA ALA A 112 -5.05 -2.89 -9.48
C ALA A 112 -3.86 -3.86 -9.26
N ILE A 113 -3.65 -4.30 -8.02
CA ILE A 113 -2.59 -5.25 -7.68
C ILE A 113 -2.89 -6.64 -8.26
N ALA A 114 -4.12 -7.14 -8.07
CA ALA A 114 -4.55 -8.44 -8.55
C ALA A 114 -4.43 -8.56 -10.07
N ASP A 115 -4.87 -7.54 -10.82
CA ASP A 115 -4.77 -7.49 -12.28
C ASP A 115 -3.31 -7.45 -12.75
N THR A 116 -2.46 -6.70 -12.05
CA THR A 116 -1.04 -6.56 -12.42
C THR A 116 -0.26 -7.85 -12.17
N LEU A 117 -0.56 -8.56 -11.09
CA LEU A 117 0.14 -9.78 -10.70
C LEU A 117 -0.50 -11.06 -11.23
N GLY A 118 -1.78 -11.01 -11.62
CA GLY A 118 -2.55 -12.21 -11.93
C GLY A 118 -2.69 -13.13 -10.71
N ILE A 119 -3.03 -12.56 -9.55
CA ILE A 119 -3.28 -13.29 -8.29
C ILE A 119 -4.73 -13.08 -7.82
N ALA A 120 -5.16 -13.83 -6.82
CA ALA A 120 -6.53 -13.69 -6.31
C ALA A 120 -6.80 -12.29 -5.73
N ASN A 121 -7.95 -11.70 -6.05
CA ASN A 121 -8.44 -10.50 -5.38
C ASN A 121 -9.30 -10.93 -4.18
N ARG A 122 -8.86 -10.62 -2.96
CA ARG A 122 -9.57 -10.97 -1.71
C ARG A 122 -10.35 -9.80 -1.11
N GLY A 123 -10.23 -8.62 -1.72
CA GLY A 123 -10.99 -7.42 -1.40
C GLY A 123 -10.61 -6.72 -0.09
N ALA A 124 -11.32 -5.62 0.16
CA ALA A 124 -11.21 -4.86 1.39
C ALA A 124 -11.97 -5.52 2.55
N LYS A 125 -11.33 -5.54 3.72
CA LYS A 125 -11.82 -6.18 4.95
C LYS A 125 -11.65 -5.27 6.15
N GLY A 126 -12.37 -5.61 7.21
CA GLY A 126 -12.27 -4.94 8.49
C GLY A 126 -11.09 -5.46 9.32
N GLU A 127 -10.80 -4.73 10.38
CA GLU A 127 -9.71 -4.97 11.33
C GLU A 127 -9.76 -6.38 12.01
N ALA A 128 -10.91 -7.05 12.00
CA ALA A 128 -11.16 -8.28 12.76
C ALA A 128 -10.55 -9.57 12.18
N SER A 129 -9.48 -9.50 11.37
CA SER A 129 -8.96 -10.67 10.61
C SER A 129 -7.45 -10.95 10.68
N GLY A 130 -6.65 -10.27 11.50
CA GLY A 130 -5.19 -10.50 11.56
C GLY A 130 -4.45 -9.87 12.76
N GLN A 131 -3.14 -10.15 12.86
CA GLN A 131 -2.24 -9.90 14.01
C GLN A 131 -2.36 -8.50 14.65
N HIS A 132 -2.45 -8.47 16.00
CA HIS A 132 -2.84 -7.33 16.83
C HIS A 132 -1.95 -6.06 16.77
N SER A 133 -0.66 -6.16 16.40
CA SER A 133 0.23 -4.99 16.38
C SER A 133 0.02 -4.09 15.17
N ARG A 134 -0.18 -4.68 13.97
CA ARG A 134 -0.42 -3.97 12.70
C ARG A 134 -1.73 -3.17 12.74
N LEU A 135 -2.73 -3.72 13.42
CA LEU A 135 -4.05 -3.08 13.55
C LEU A 135 -4.00 -1.69 14.21
N ALA A 136 -2.96 -1.36 14.96
CA ALA A 136 -2.80 -0.03 15.55
C ALA A 136 -2.67 1.08 14.50
N PHE A 137 -2.10 0.81 13.31
CA PHE A 137 -2.06 1.76 12.20
C PHE A 137 -3.47 2.12 11.70
N ILE A 138 -4.41 1.17 11.79
CA ILE A 138 -5.83 1.38 11.46
C ILE A 138 -6.55 2.02 12.65
N ALA A 139 -6.64 1.31 13.78
CA ALA A 139 -7.47 1.70 14.92
C ALA A 139 -7.05 3.02 15.56
N GLN A 140 -5.74 3.30 15.57
CA GLN A 140 -5.21 4.55 16.13
C GLN A 140 -4.86 5.52 15.01
N GLY A 141 -4.23 5.07 13.94
CA GLY A 141 -3.78 5.95 12.85
C GLY A 141 -4.88 6.41 11.89
N GLY A 142 -6.03 5.73 11.85
CA GLY A 142 -7.06 5.95 10.83
C GLY A 142 -6.66 5.48 9.43
N GLY A 143 -5.55 4.73 9.33
CA GLY A 143 -4.94 4.32 8.07
C GLY A 143 -5.58 3.10 7.41
N LEU A 144 -5.02 2.74 6.26
CA LEU A 144 -5.35 1.56 5.46
C LEU A 144 -4.09 0.69 5.36
N ILE A 145 -4.21 -0.60 5.65
CA ILE A 145 -3.14 -1.57 5.41
C ILE A 145 -3.35 -2.28 4.08
N VAL A 146 -2.30 -2.42 3.28
CA VAL A 146 -2.28 -3.21 2.05
C VAL A 146 -1.39 -4.43 2.25
N GLU A 147 -1.99 -5.60 2.23
CA GLU A 147 -1.29 -6.88 2.19
C GLU A 147 -1.05 -7.24 0.72
N LEU A 148 0.12 -6.86 0.18
CA LEU A 148 0.39 -6.85 -1.27
C LEU A 148 0.18 -8.21 -1.93
N PHE A 149 0.60 -9.28 -1.26
CA PHE A 149 0.48 -10.68 -1.66
C PHE A 149 0.88 -11.59 -0.49
N PHE A 150 0.80 -12.91 -0.63
CA PHE A 150 1.30 -13.86 0.38
C PHE A 150 2.79 -14.16 0.17
N ILE A 151 3.68 -13.71 1.06
CA ILE A 151 5.13 -14.01 0.98
C ILE A 151 5.43 -15.51 1.11
N THR A 152 4.56 -16.26 1.78
CA THR A 152 4.66 -17.73 1.88
C THR A 152 4.26 -18.44 0.58
N ASN A 153 3.61 -17.76 -0.37
CA ASN A 153 3.27 -18.32 -1.67
C ASN A 153 4.35 -18.01 -2.70
N LYS A 154 5.03 -19.07 -3.17
CA LYS A 154 6.15 -18.96 -4.11
C LYS A 154 5.74 -18.35 -5.46
N SER A 155 4.51 -18.61 -5.92
CA SER A 155 3.99 -18.08 -7.18
C SER A 155 3.73 -16.57 -7.08
N ASP A 156 3.07 -16.14 -6.00
CA ASP A 156 2.79 -14.73 -5.73
C ASP A 156 4.09 -13.92 -5.63
N LEU A 157 5.06 -14.40 -4.84
CA LEU A 157 6.36 -13.76 -4.71
C LEU A 157 7.09 -13.64 -6.04
N ALA A 158 7.12 -14.71 -6.84
CA ALA A 158 7.77 -14.69 -8.15
C ALA A 158 7.09 -13.68 -9.11
N LYS A 159 5.76 -13.63 -9.11
CA LYS A 159 4.97 -12.66 -9.90
C LYS A 159 5.24 -11.23 -9.44
N TYR A 160 5.33 -10.99 -8.14
CA TYR A 160 5.70 -9.69 -7.57
C TYR A 160 7.09 -9.26 -8.03
N ILE A 161 8.12 -10.09 -7.85
CA ILE A 161 9.50 -9.77 -8.25
C ILE A 161 9.58 -9.42 -9.74
N ALA A 162 8.89 -10.20 -10.58
CA ALA A 162 8.86 -9.98 -12.02
C ALA A 162 8.12 -8.69 -12.43
N ASN A 163 7.16 -8.21 -11.64
CA ASN A 163 6.28 -7.11 -11.99
C ASN A 163 6.34 -5.91 -11.03
N ARG A 164 7.29 -5.85 -10.08
CA ARG A 164 7.31 -4.85 -8.98
C ARG A 164 7.06 -3.42 -9.43
N ARG A 165 7.73 -2.95 -10.49
CA ARG A 165 7.57 -1.58 -11.00
C ARG A 165 6.19 -1.32 -11.59
N ARG A 166 5.56 -2.36 -12.18
CA ARG A 166 4.18 -2.27 -12.69
C ARG A 166 3.18 -2.19 -11.54
N VAL A 167 3.38 -2.98 -10.48
CA VAL A 167 2.52 -2.91 -9.28
C VAL A 167 2.64 -1.54 -8.63
N VAL A 168 3.86 -1.03 -8.47
CA VAL A 168 4.11 0.33 -7.95
C VAL A 168 3.38 1.39 -8.78
N ALA A 169 3.45 1.32 -10.11
CA ALA A 169 2.74 2.26 -10.97
C ALA A 169 1.22 2.15 -10.82
N ALA A 170 0.67 0.92 -10.80
CA ALA A 170 -0.76 0.69 -10.66
C ALA A 170 -1.30 1.19 -9.31
N VAL A 171 -0.59 0.90 -8.22
CA VAL A 171 -0.92 1.43 -6.88
C VAL A 171 -0.78 2.95 -6.86
N GLY A 172 0.29 3.49 -7.43
CA GLY A 172 0.52 4.93 -7.51
C GLY A 172 -0.58 5.67 -8.25
N ASP A 173 -1.08 5.13 -9.36
CA ASP A 173 -2.19 5.72 -10.12
C ASP A 173 -3.48 5.76 -9.32
N VAL A 174 -3.79 4.68 -8.57
CA VAL A 174 -4.95 4.63 -7.66
C VAL A 174 -4.81 5.68 -6.56
N LEU A 175 -3.64 5.82 -5.95
CA LEU A 175 -3.40 6.81 -4.89
C LEU A 175 -3.47 8.24 -5.40
N VAL A 176 -2.91 8.53 -6.58
CA VAL A 176 -3.00 9.86 -7.22
C VAL A 176 -4.47 10.21 -7.46
N ALA A 177 -5.26 9.29 -8.02
CA ALA A 177 -6.69 9.52 -8.24
C ALA A 177 -7.47 9.69 -6.94
N ALA A 178 -7.05 9.05 -5.84
CA ALA A 178 -7.73 9.15 -4.55
C ALA A 178 -7.51 10.50 -3.85
N VAL A 179 -6.38 11.17 -4.11
CA VAL A 179 -6.02 12.43 -3.43
C VAL A 179 -6.17 13.68 -4.29
N CYS A 180 -6.30 13.53 -5.61
CA CYS A 180 -6.59 14.62 -6.54
C CYS A 180 -8.08 14.68 -6.91
N GLN A 181 -8.62 15.88 -7.14
CA GLN A 181 -9.93 16.01 -7.80
C GLN A 181 -9.87 15.46 -9.23
N GLY A 182 -10.92 14.74 -9.62
CA GLY A 182 -11.25 14.54 -11.03
C GLY A 182 -12.22 15.62 -11.48
N GLU A 183 -11.81 16.50 -12.41
CA GLU A 183 -12.77 16.85 -13.45
C GLU A 183 -13.04 15.57 -14.23
N ALA A 184 -14.32 15.17 -14.33
CA ALA A 184 -14.71 14.20 -15.33
C ALA A 184 -14.12 14.65 -16.68
N PRO A 185 -13.57 13.74 -17.50
CA PRO A 185 -13.04 14.13 -18.81
C PRO A 185 -14.19 14.81 -19.57
N THR A 186 -14.07 16.12 -19.76
CA THR A 186 -14.92 16.84 -20.68
C THR A 186 -14.68 16.19 -22.03
N ALA A 187 -15.71 15.53 -22.55
CA ALA A 187 -15.72 15.04 -23.90
C ALA A 187 -15.24 16.18 -24.80
N TYR A 188 -14.16 15.96 -25.55
CA TYR A 188 -13.81 16.86 -26.63
C TYR A 188 -14.96 16.84 -27.63
N ALA A 189 -15.87 17.81 -27.47
CA ALA A 189 -16.80 18.22 -28.49
C ALA A 189 -16.02 19.18 -29.41
N ALA A 190 -15.52 18.64 -30.52
CA ALA A 190 -15.42 19.26 -31.84
C ALA A 190 -14.93 18.21 -32.84
#